data_AF-U3TZ51-F1
#
_entry.id   AF-U3TZ51-F1
#
_cell.length_a   1.000
_cell.length_b   1.000
_cell.length_c   1.000
_cell.angle_alpha   90.00
_cell.angle_beta   90.00
_cell.angle_gamma   90.00
#
_symmetry.space_group_name_H-M   'P 1'
#
loop_
_entity.id
_entity.type
_entity.pdbx_description
1 polymer ?
#
loop_
_entity_poly.entity_id
_entity_poly.type
_entity_poly.pdbx_seq_one_letter_code
_entity_poly.pdbx_strand_id
1 'polypeptide(L)' 'MIEDNNFLAYQAKLDPSLAVTNEALVPLEYNAFGVKQGDQVWTNYLNKFLFEINASGENAQRYEKWFGSKPRYPLNPQY' A
#
# COMPACT_ATOMS: atom_id res chain seq x y z
N MET A 1 8.89 10.90 -14.12
CA MET A 1 7.42 10.86 -14.23
C MET A 1 6.85 11.14 -12.86
N ILE A 2 5.70 11.81 -12.79
CA ILE A 2 4.99 12.08 -11.53
C ILE A 2 3.74 11.19 -11.57
N GLU A 3 3.67 10.20 -10.69
CA GLU A 3 2.52 9.30 -10.53
C GLU A 3 2.48 8.71 -9.11
N ASP A 4 1.43 7.94 -8.80
CA ASP A 4 1.34 7.15 -7.56
C ASP A 4 2.57 6.26 -7.36
N ASN A 5 3.06 6.21 -6.13
CA ASN A 5 4.23 5.43 -5.74
C ASN A 5 4.06 3.93 -6.01
N ASN A 6 2.85 3.38 -5.91
CA ASN A 6 2.61 1.97 -6.23
C ASN A 6 2.88 1.68 -7.73
N PHE A 7 2.44 2.58 -8.62
CA PHE A 7 2.66 2.49 -10.05
C PHE A 7 4.14 2.64 -10.37
N LEU A 8 4.79 3.67 -9.83
CA LEU A 8 6.21 3.91 -10.03
C LEU A 8 7.08 2.74 -9.53
N ALA A 9 6.77 2.17 -8.36
CA ALA A 9 7.47 1.01 -7.83
C ALA A 9 7.31 -0.22 -8.73
N TYR A 10 6.11 -0.44 -9.27
CA TYR A 10 5.88 -1.53 -10.21
C TYR A 10 6.66 -1.35 -11.52
N GLN A 11 6.68 -0.13 -12.08
CA GLN A 11 7.46 0.15 -13.29
C GLN A 11 8.96 -0.07 -13.06
N ALA A 12 9.50 0.39 -11.93
CA ALA A 12 10.90 0.17 -11.58
C ALA A 12 11.26 -1.30 -11.36
N LYS A 13 10.29 -2.13 -10.95
CA LYS A 13 10.48 -3.59 -10.90
C LYS A 13 10.58 -4.21 -12.30
N LEU A 14 9.82 -3.69 -13.28
CA LEU A 14 9.80 -4.21 -14.64
C LEU A 14 11.03 -3.78 -15.46
N ASP A 15 11.54 -2.57 -15.21
CA ASP A 15 12.68 -1.99 -15.93
C ASP A 15 13.81 -1.59 -14.95
N PRO A 16 14.93 -2.35 -14.90
CA PRO A 16 16.05 -2.07 -14.01
C PRO A 16 16.80 -0.75 -14.29
N SER A 17 16.54 -0.10 -15.43
CA SER A 17 17.11 1.23 -15.72
C SER A 17 16.39 2.36 -14.99
N LEU A 18 15.22 2.07 -14.41
CA LEU A 18 14.41 3.02 -13.65
C LEU A 18 14.64 2.91 -12.14
N ALA A 19 14.56 4.05 -11.46
CA ALA A 19 14.58 4.13 -10.01
C ALA A 19 13.51 5.11 -9.52
N VAL A 20 12.84 4.77 -8.41
CA VAL A 20 11.90 5.67 -7.74
C VAL A 20 12.69 6.62 -6.82
N THR A 21 12.54 7.92 -7.03
CA THR A 21 13.18 8.94 -6.19
C THR A 21 12.28 9.30 -4.99
N ASN A 22 12.87 9.91 -3.96
CA ASN A 22 12.17 10.19 -2.70
C ASN A 22 11.35 11.49 -2.69
N GLU A 23 11.07 12.08 -3.85
CA GLU A 23 10.31 13.32 -3.94
C GLU A 23 8.81 13.02 -3.89
N ALA A 24 8.08 13.70 -2.98
CA ALA A 24 6.63 13.62 -2.89
C ALA A 24 6.03 14.98 -3.26
N LEU A 25 5.17 15.00 -4.27
CA LEU A 25 4.47 16.22 -4.73
C LEU A 25 3.14 16.43 -4.04
N VAL A 26 2.57 15.36 -3.46
CA VAL A 26 1.32 15.37 -2.70
C VAL A 26 1.55 14.74 -1.32
N PRO A 27 0.72 15.07 -0.32
CA PRO A 27 0.72 14.38 0.97
C PRO A 27 0.50 12.88 0.83
N LEU A 28 0.82 12.13 1.88
CA LEU A 28 0.55 10.69 1.94
C LEU A 28 -0.96 10.42 1.87
N GLU A 29 -1.37 9.63 0.88
CA GLU A 29 -2.72 9.13 0.72
C GLU A 29 -2.73 7.59 0.76
N TYR A 30 -3.73 7.02 1.42
CA TYR A 30 -3.85 5.57 1.57
C TYR A 30 -4.82 4.98 0.55
N ASN A 31 -4.42 3.87 -0.07
CA ASN A 31 -5.34 3.00 -0.76
C ASN A 31 -6.18 2.23 0.26
N ALA A 32 -7.51 2.27 0.12
CA ALA A 32 -8.46 1.67 1.06
C ALA A 32 -9.61 0.97 0.34
N PHE A 33 -10.29 0.07 1.06
CA PHE A 33 -11.54 -0.52 0.59
C PHE A 33 -12.71 0.43 0.84
N GLY A 34 -13.50 0.69 -0.21
CA GLY A 34 -14.77 1.40 -0.10
C GLY A 34 -15.93 0.44 0.12
N VAL A 35 -16.84 0.79 1.03
CA VAL A 35 -18.10 0.07 1.27
C VAL A 35 -19.29 1.02 1.22
N LYS A 36 -20.50 0.47 1.09
CA LYS A 36 -21.73 1.27 1.15
C LYS A 36 -21.79 2.03 2.47
N GLN A 37 -22.12 3.31 2.41
CA GLN A 37 -22.26 4.15 3.60
C GLN A 37 -23.28 3.54 4.57
N GLY A 38 -22.87 3.39 5.83
CA GLY A 38 -23.70 2.80 6.89
C GLY A 38 -23.65 1.28 7.00
N ASP A 39 -22.92 0.57 6.11
CA ASP A 39 -22.77 -0.88 6.21
C ASP A 39 -21.71 -1.26 7.26
N GLN A 40 -22.14 -1.34 8.52
CA GLN A 40 -21.25 -1.61 9.63
C GLN A 40 -20.67 -3.04 9.61
N VAL A 41 -21.41 -4.01 9.07
CA VAL A 41 -20.96 -5.41 9.02
C VAL A 41 -19.76 -5.53 8.10
N TRP A 42 -19.84 -4.98 6.89
CA TRP A 42 -18.71 -4.98 5.96
C TRP A 42 -17.55 -4.10 6.42
N THR A 43 -17.86 -2.93 6.99
CA THR A 43 -16.83 -2.03 7.54
C THR A 43 -16.00 -2.77 8.60
N ASN A 44 -16.65 -3.45 9.54
CA ASN A 44 -15.96 -4.18 10.60
C ASN A 44 -15.14 -5.36 10.06
N TYR A 45 -15.71 -6.12 9.12
CA TYR A 45 -15.02 -7.25 8.50
C TYR A 45 -13.73 -6.80 7.79
N LEU A 46 -13.81 -5.78 6.93
CA LEU A 46 -12.66 -5.31 6.16
C LEU A 46 -11.61 -4.64 7.04
N ASN A 47 -12.01 -3.90 8.07
CA ASN A 47 -11.07 -3.34 9.05
C ASN A 47 -10.30 -4.44 9.79
N LYS A 48 -11.00 -5.51 10.22
CA LYS A 48 -10.35 -6.66 10.85
C LYS A 48 -9.41 -7.40 9.89
N PHE A 49 -9.86 -7.64 8.65
CA PHE A 49 -9.04 -8.27 7.62
C PHE A 49 -7.74 -7.47 7.37
N LEU A 50 -7.86 -6.15 7.18
CA LEU A 50 -6.71 -5.26 6.98
C LEU A 50 -5.77 -5.26 8.20
N PHE A 51 -6.32 -5.27 9.41
CA PHE A 51 -5.53 -5.40 10.62
C PHE A 51 -4.72 -6.71 10.64
N GLU A 52 -5.38 -7.85 10.41
CA GLU A 52 -4.75 -9.17 10.50
C GLU A 52 -3.63 -9.36 9.46
N ILE A 53 -3.85 -8.96 8.20
CA ILE A 53 -2.84 -9.11 7.13
C ILE A 53 -1.65 -8.16 7.30
N ASN A 54 -1.86 -7.02 7.94
CA ASN A 54 -0.80 -6.07 8.25
C ASN A 54 0.02 -6.51 9.46
N ALA A 55 -0.65 -6.90 10.56
CA ALA A 55 -0.01 -7.36 11.79
C ALA A 55 0.80 -8.65 11.58
N SER A 56 0.36 -9.53 10.67
CA SER A 56 1.12 -10.73 10.30
C SER A 56 2.35 -10.45 9.44
N GLY A 57 2.49 -9.22 8.90
CA GLY A 57 3.51 -8.87 7.90
C GLY A 57 3.25 -9.43 6.51
N GLU A 58 2.17 -10.19 6.30
CA GLU A 58 1.84 -10.79 5.02
C GLU A 58 1.60 -9.74 3.93
N ASN A 59 0.98 -8.60 4.28
CA ASN A 59 0.79 -7.52 3.33
C ASN A 59 2.12 -6.94 2.84
N ALA A 60 3.09 -6.75 3.73
CA ALA A 60 4.42 -6.26 3.37
C ALA A 60 5.17 -7.25 2.46
N GLN A 61 5.09 -8.55 2.76
CA GLN A 61 5.66 -9.61 1.90
C GLN A 61 5.04 -9.62 0.51
N ARG A 62 3.70 -9.51 0.43
CA ARG A 62 2.98 -9.42 -0.84
C ARG A 62 3.36 -8.16 -1.62
N TYR A 63 3.48 -7.02 -0.94
CA TYR A 63 3.94 -5.78 -1.56
C TYR A 63 5.33 -5.98 -2.18
N GLU A 64 6.29 -6.50 -1.42
CA GLU A 64 7.65 -6.74 -1.92
C GLU A 64 7.67 -7.71 -3.11
N LYS A 65 6.89 -8.79 -3.04
CA LYS A 65 6.73 -9.74 -4.17
C LYS A 65 6.24 -9.04 -5.44
N TRP A 66 5.25 -8.16 -5.35
CA TRP A 66 4.61 -7.57 -6.52
C TRP A 66 5.30 -6.30 -7.03
N PHE A 67 5.87 -5.49 -6.14
CA PHE A 67 6.46 -4.17 -6.43
C PHE A 67 8.00 -4.14 -6.30
N GLY A 68 8.64 -5.25 -5.94
CA GLY A 68 10.10 -5.40 -5.98
C GLY A 68 10.87 -4.58 -4.93
N SER A 69 10.16 -3.95 -3.99
CA SER A 69 10.71 -3.14 -2.92
C SER A 69 9.82 -3.22 -1.68
N LYS A 70 10.36 -2.89 -0.51
CA LYS A 70 9.56 -2.78 0.71
C LYS A 70 8.60 -1.58 0.63
N PRO A 71 7.43 -1.63 1.31
CA PRO A 71 6.58 -0.47 1.46
C PRO A 71 7.39 0.73 2.00
N ARG A 72 7.26 1.88 1.31
CA ARG A 72 8.03 3.07 1.65
C ARG A 72 7.64 3.68 3.00
N TYR A 73 6.34 3.71 3.27
CA TYR A 73 5.80 4.29 4.50
C TYR A 73 5.43 3.17 5.46
N PRO A 74 5.73 3.33 6.77
CA PRO A 74 5.20 2.40 7.75
C PRO A 74 3.67 2.52 7.79
N LEU A 75 3.01 1.40 8.08
CA LEU A 75 1.57 1.42 8.34
C LEU A 75 1.29 2.24 9.58
N ASN A 76 0.17 2.97 9.60
CA ASN A 76 -0.27 3.68 10.79
C ASN A 76 -1.76 3.43 10.98
N PRO A 77 -2.22 2.89 12.12
CA PRO A 77 -1.44 2.44 13.28
C PRO A 77 -0.43 1.32 12.98
N GLN A 78 0.73 1.39 13.65
CA GLN A 78 1.71 0.31 13.73
C GLN A 78 1.24 -0.61 14.87
N TYR A 79 0.74 -1.79 14.56
CA TYR A 79 0.39 -2.81 15.55
C TYR A 79 1.36 -3.98 15.48
#